data_AF-A0A319D4R1-F1
#
_entry.id   AF-A0A319D4R1-F1
#
_cell.length_a   1.000
_cell.length_b   1.000
_cell.length_c   1.000
_cell.angle_alpha   90.00
_cell.angle_beta   90.00
_cell.angle_gamma   90.00
#
_symmetry.space_group_name_H-M   'P 1'
#
loop_
_entity.id
_entity.type
_entity.pdbx_description
1 polymer ?
#
loop_
_entity_poly.entity_id
_entity_poly.type
_entity_poly.pdbx_seq_one_letter_code
_entity_poly.pdbx_strand_id
1 'polypeptide(L)'
;MTGQNTLDICCLGPGETTVNLKAVVATQLKVNILTRKGFRALEGVNVEDGEVTTFYDSSDGASYAVRDVLQLKIWKKGQGKSGRHRFYVATDDSIELRHQCHAILGGDCYVGDKSTENDIPVAVSQLSKQSKDDKEKQDKDKKEKQARLEQQNKERRDREKKQAEQKK
;
A
#
# COMPACT_ATOMS: atom_id res chain seq x y z
N MET A 1 -23.74 -19.15 7.25
CA MET A 1 -22.97 -19.15 5.99
C MET A 1 -22.41 -17.75 5.81
N THR A 2 -21.20 -17.50 6.30
CA THR A 2 -20.51 -16.22 6.15
C THR A 2 -19.93 -16.16 4.74
N GLY A 3 -20.58 -15.40 3.85
CA GLY A 3 -20.03 -15.14 2.52
C GLY A 3 -18.64 -14.55 2.67
N GLN A 4 -17.68 -15.03 1.87
CA GLN A 4 -16.35 -14.43 1.82
C GLN A 4 -16.53 -12.95 1.45
N ASN A 5 -16.19 -12.05 2.38
CA ASN A 5 -16.19 -10.61 2.15
C ASN A 5 -15.07 -10.28 1.16
N THR A 6 -15.42 -10.37 -0.13
CA THR A 6 -14.55 -10.00 -1.24
C THR A 6 -14.66 -8.51 -1.50
N LEU A 7 -13.54 -7.87 -1.79
CA LEU A 7 -13.45 -6.45 -2.10
C LEU A 7 -12.67 -6.24 -3.40
N ASP A 8 -13.05 -5.21 -4.15
CA ASP A 8 -12.31 -4.78 -5.32
C ASP A 8 -11.29 -3.71 -4.92
N ILE A 9 -10.00 -4.03 -5.10
CA ILE A 9 -8.91 -3.05 -5.04
C ILE A 9 -8.43 -2.73 -6.44
N CYS A 10 -8.00 -1.49 -6.62
CA CYS A 10 -7.31 -1.03 -7.80
C CYS A 10 -5.84 -0.86 -7.45
N CYS A 11 -4.95 -1.17 -8.39
CA CYS A 11 -3.52 -0.93 -8.24
C CYS A 11 -2.91 -0.45 -9.56
N LEU A 12 -1.73 0.17 -9.47
CA LEU A 12 -0.93 0.48 -10.66
C LEU A 12 -0.04 -0.72 -10.99
N GLY A 13 -0.27 -1.31 -12.15
CA GLY A 13 0.63 -2.26 -12.78
C GLY A 13 1.69 -1.55 -13.63
N PRO A 14 2.41 -2.32 -14.48
CA PRO A 14 3.44 -1.78 -15.36
C PRO A 14 2.92 -0.70 -16.30
N GLY A 15 3.76 0.31 -16.57
CA GLY A 15 3.39 1.45 -17.39
C GLY A 15 2.27 2.32 -16.80
N GLU A 16 2.06 2.26 -15.47
CA GLU A 16 0.98 2.95 -14.76
C GLU A 16 -0.43 2.50 -15.17
N THR A 17 -0.56 1.30 -15.74
CA THR A 17 -1.84 0.71 -16.10
C THR A 17 -2.63 0.39 -14.84
N THR A 18 -3.88 0.84 -14.76
CA THR A 18 -4.74 0.50 -13.62
C THR A 18 -5.25 -0.94 -13.76
N VAL A 19 -4.98 -1.77 -12.76
CA VAL A 19 -5.44 -3.17 -12.70
C VAL A 19 -6.38 -3.34 -11.51
N ASN A 20 -7.50 -4.02 -11.74
CA ASN A 20 -8.49 -4.35 -10.71
C ASN A 20 -8.23 -5.76 -10.18
N LEU A 21 -8.11 -5.89 -8.87
CA LEU A 21 -7.89 -7.15 -8.19
C LEU A 21 -9.01 -7.39 -7.17
N LYS A 22 -9.62 -8.57 -7.22
CA LYS A 22 -10.49 -9.07 -6.15
C LYS A 22 -9.65 -9.55 -4.97
N ALA A 23 -9.86 -9.00 -3.80
CA ALA A 23 -9.16 -9.38 -2.59
C ALA A 23 -10.12 -9.89 -1.50
N VAL A 24 -9.60 -10.73 -0.61
CA VAL A 24 -10.26 -11.12 0.65
C VAL A 24 -9.51 -10.52 1.83
N VAL A 25 -10.19 -10.27 2.94
CA VAL A 25 -9.56 -9.77 4.17
C VAL A 25 -9.31 -10.92 5.14
N ALA A 26 -8.06 -11.06 5.57
CA ALA A 26 -7.62 -11.95 6.62
C ALA A 26 -7.10 -11.11 7.79
N THR A 27 -7.99 -10.76 8.74
CA THR A 27 -7.67 -9.78 9.80
C THR A 27 -6.58 -10.24 10.76
N GLN A 28 -6.37 -11.55 10.90
CA GLN A 28 -5.33 -12.13 11.75
C GLN A 28 -4.02 -12.41 10.99
N LEU A 29 -4.02 -12.24 9.65
CA LEU A 29 -2.82 -12.34 8.84
C LEU A 29 -2.05 -11.02 8.91
N LYS A 30 -0.75 -11.10 9.23
CA LYS A 30 0.12 -9.91 9.42
C LYS A 30 0.73 -9.36 8.12
N VAL A 31 0.44 -10.00 6.99
CA VAL A 31 1.04 -9.67 5.70
C VAL A 31 -0.02 -9.64 4.62
N ASN A 32 0.27 -8.97 3.52
CA ASN A 32 -0.55 -9.10 2.31
C ASN A 32 0.06 -10.14 1.41
N ILE A 33 -0.80 -10.93 0.81
CA ILE A 33 -0.41 -12.01 -0.09
C ILE A 33 -1.06 -11.74 -1.44
N LEU A 34 -0.26 -11.77 -2.49
CA LEU A 34 -0.72 -11.80 -3.86
C LEU A 34 -0.74 -13.26 -4.30
N THR A 35 -1.89 -13.74 -4.77
CA THR A 35 -1.98 -15.09 -5.33
C THR A 35 -1.26 -15.14 -6.68
N ARG A 36 -0.94 -16.31 -7.21
CA ARG A 36 -0.34 -16.45 -8.56
C ARG A 36 -1.26 -15.89 -9.64
N LYS A 37 -2.59 -15.95 -9.48
CA LYS A 37 -3.61 -15.33 -10.32
C LYS A 37 -3.54 -13.81 -10.23
N GLY A 38 -3.39 -13.26 -9.02
CA GLY A 38 -3.14 -11.83 -8.85
C GLY A 38 -1.83 -11.39 -9.48
N PHE A 39 -0.78 -12.20 -9.32
CA PHE A 39 0.54 -11.92 -9.89
C PHE A 39 0.52 -11.95 -11.43
N ARG A 40 -0.14 -12.94 -12.03
CA ARG A 40 -0.38 -13.01 -13.49
C ARG A 40 -1.16 -11.80 -14.00
N ALA A 41 -2.10 -11.26 -13.23
CA ALA A 41 -2.81 -10.04 -13.61
C ALA A 41 -1.93 -8.77 -13.59
N LEU A 42 -0.74 -8.84 -12.98
CA LEU A 42 0.25 -7.77 -12.89
C LEU A 42 1.51 -8.10 -13.70
N GLU A 43 1.38 -8.88 -14.78
CA GLU A 43 2.49 -9.30 -15.61
C GLU A 43 3.39 -8.12 -16.02
N GLY A 44 4.69 -8.24 -15.76
CA GLY A 44 5.70 -7.21 -16.01
C GLY A 44 6.00 -6.28 -14.83
N VAL A 45 5.39 -6.49 -13.65
CA VAL A 45 5.74 -5.72 -12.45
C VAL A 45 7.08 -6.20 -11.88
N ASN A 46 7.90 -5.27 -11.41
CA ASN A 46 9.15 -5.61 -10.75
C ASN A 46 8.89 -6.29 -9.41
N VAL A 47 9.57 -7.41 -9.19
CA VAL A 47 9.58 -8.16 -7.93
C VAL A 47 10.97 -8.12 -7.32
N GLU A 48 11.02 -8.08 -6.00
CA GLU A 48 12.22 -8.32 -5.20
C GLU A 48 12.23 -9.81 -4.86
N ASP A 49 13.26 -10.52 -5.32
CA ASP A 49 13.45 -11.93 -4.98
C ASP A 49 13.60 -12.08 -3.46
N GLY A 50 12.84 -13.01 -2.89
CA GLY A 50 12.87 -13.31 -1.47
C GLY A 50 13.19 -14.77 -1.19
N GLU A 51 13.39 -15.06 0.10
CA GLU A 51 13.47 -16.44 0.59
C GLU A 51 12.07 -16.99 0.84
N VAL A 52 11.90 -18.30 0.60
CA VAL A 52 10.62 -18.97 0.85
C VAL A 52 10.30 -18.90 2.34
N THR A 53 9.17 -18.28 2.66
CA THR A 53 8.67 -18.05 4.02
C THR A 53 7.22 -18.49 4.11
N THR A 54 6.82 -19.05 5.24
CA THR A 54 5.42 -19.44 5.48
C THR A 54 4.78 -18.53 6.50
N PHE A 55 3.66 -17.90 6.13
CA PHE A 55 2.82 -17.13 7.05
C PHE A 55 1.58 -17.92 7.44
N TYR A 56 1.11 -17.72 8.66
CA TYR A 56 -0.07 -18.40 9.19
C TYR A 56 -1.17 -17.39 9.47
N ASP A 57 -2.40 -17.76 9.12
CA ASP A 57 -3.61 -17.05 9.53
C ASP A 57 -4.16 -17.70 10.80
N SER A 58 -4.12 -16.96 11.90
CA SER A 58 -4.60 -17.45 13.20
C SER A 58 -6.12 -17.62 13.26
N SER A 59 -6.88 -17.15 12.25
CA SER A 59 -8.34 -17.26 12.25
C SER A 59 -8.84 -18.62 11.79
N ASP A 60 -8.20 -19.23 10.79
CA ASP A 60 -8.59 -20.51 10.20
C ASP A 60 -7.45 -21.55 10.19
N GLY A 61 -6.27 -21.19 10.70
CA GLY A 61 -5.09 -22.04 10.72
C GLY A 61 -4.45 -22.25 9.34
N ALA A 62 -4.84 -21.48 8.33
CA ALA A 62 -4.24 -21.56 6.99
C ALA A 62 -2.75 -21.22 7.05
N SER A 63 -1.96 -21.96 6.28
CA SER A 63 -0.57 -21.61 6.00
C SER A 63 -0.44 -21.15 4.56
N TYR A 64 0.40 -20.14 4.35
CA TYR A 64 0.65 -19.53 3.06
C TYR A 64 2.14 -19.49 2.81
N ALA A 65 2.62 -20.35 1.93
CA ALA A 65 4.00 -20.35 1.49
C ALA A 65 4.19 -19.23 0.45
N VAL A 66 5.06 -18.28 0.75
CA VAL A 66 5.36 -17.12 -0.09
C VAL A 66 6.86 -17.01 -0.33
N ARG A 67 7.28 -16.25 -1.34
CA ARG A 67 8.70 -16.06 -1.64
C ARG A 67 9.00 -14.62 -2.01
N ASP A 68 8.55 -14.22 -3.18
CA ASP A 68 8.92 -12.93 -3.76
C ASP A 68 8.11 -11.80 -3.10
N VAL A 69 8.63 -10.59 -3.14
CA VAL A 69 7.99 -9.41 -2.55
C VAL A 69 7.83 -8.33 -3.60
N LEU A 70 6.71 -7.63 -3.59
CA LEU A 70 6.51 -6.47 -4.45
C LEU A 70 5.72 -5.36 -3.75
N GLN A 71 5.97 -4.12 -4.16
CA GLN A 71 5.28 -2.95 -3.63
C GLN A 71 4.20 -2.48 -4.58
N LEU A 72 2.94 -2.63 -4.18
CA LEU A 72 1.80 -2.08 -4.91
C LEU A 72 1.33 -0.79 -4.30
N LYS A 73 1.08 0.19 -5.17
CA LYS A 73 0.22 1.32 -4.82
C LYS A 73 -1.22 0.88 -5.04
N ILE A 74 -1.97 0.71 -3.96
CA ILE A 74 -3.37 0.24 -4.01
C ILE A 74 -4.31 1.34 -3.51
N TRP A 75 -5.53 1.34 -4.04
CA TRP A 75 -6.66 2.12 -3.53
C TRP A 75 -7.92 1.28 -3.62
N LYS A 76 -8.88 1.55 -2.75
CA LYS A 76 -10.23 0.99 -2.90
C LYS A 76 -10.88 1.63 -4.11
N LYS A 77 -11.60 0.83 -4.91
CA LYS A 77 -12.41 1.36 -6.00
C LYS A 77 -13.35 2.46 -5.49
N GLY A 78 -13.32 3.63 -6.12
CA GLY A 78 -14.10 4.80 -5.72
C GLY A 78 -13.48 5.66 -4.60
N GLN A 79 -12.31 5.31 -4.06
CA GLN A 79 -11.57 6.17 -3.15
C GLN A 79 -10.48 6.96 -3.87
N GLY A 80 -10.33 8.24 -3.52
CA GLY A 80 -9.31 9.13 -4.08
C GLY A 80 -7.95 9.07 -3.40
N LYS A 81 -7.78 8.23 -2.37
CA LYS A 81 -6.52 8.04 -1.63
C LYS A 81 -5.96 6.66 -1.89
N SER A 82 -4.65 6.59 -2.10
CA SER A 82 -3.90 5.37 -2.33
C SER A 82 -2.77 5.23 -1.31
N GLY A 83 -2.44 3.99 -0.94
CA GLY A 83 -1.33 3.63 -0.08
C GLY A 83 -0.35 2.72 -0.82
N ARG A 84 0.94 2.74 -0.43
CA ARG A 84 1.91 1.74 -0.89
C ARG A 84 1.97 0.62 0.14
N HIS A 85 1.75 -0.60 -0.31
CA HIS A 85 1.73 -1.80 0.53
C HIS A 85 2.64 -2.86 -0.06
N ARG A 86 3.31 -3.60 0.82
CA ARG A 86 4.08 -4.79 0.43
C ARG A 86 3.14 -5.97 0.29
N PHE A 87 3.34 -6.72 -0.78
CA PHE A 87 2.68 -7.97 -1.07
C PHE A 87 3.72 -9.06 -1.24
N TYR A 88 3.53 -10.17 -0.55
CA TYR A 88 4.29 -11.38 -0.75
C TYR A 88 3.60 -12.24 -1.82
N VAL A 89 4.37 -12.83 -2.73
CA VAL A 89 3.84 -13.66 -3.81
C VAL A 89 3.73 -15.10 -3.33
N ALA A 90 2.52 -15.66 -3.45
CA ALA A 90 2.27 -17.06 -3.17
C ALA A 90 3.13 -17.97 -4.05
N THR A 91 3.67 -19.02 -3.45
CA THR A 91 4.47 -20.04 -4.17
C THR A 91 3.62 -21.18 -4.72
N ASP A 92 2.44 -21.41 -4.14
CA ASP A 92 1.52 -22.46 -4.55
C ASP A 92 0.15 -21.90 -4.97
N ASP A 93 -0.54 -22.67 -5.81
CA ASP A 93 -1.88 -22.35 -6.31
C ASP A 93 -3.00 -22.79 -5.33
N SER A 94 -2.67 -23.42 -4.19
CA SER A 94 -3.66 -23.96 -3.25
C SER A 94 -4.50 -22.85 -2.60
N ILE A 95 -3.88 -21.68 -2.42
CA ILE A 95 -4.51 -20.46 -1.91
C ILE A 95 -5.62 -19.97 -2.85
N GLU A 96 -5.41 -20.09 -4.16
CA GLU A 96 -6.39 -19.68 -5.18
C GLU A 96 -7.60 -20.58 -5.22
N LEU A 97 -7.38 -21.89 -5.05
CA LEU A 97 -8.46 -22.86 -5.01
C LEU A 97 -9.36 -22.65 -3.78
N ARG A 98 -8.78 -22.18 -2.67
CA ARG A 98 -9.52 -21.91 -1.42
C ARG A 98 -10.34 -20.61 -1.47
N HIS A 99 -9.80 -19.55 -2.08
CA HIS A 99 -10.40 -18.20 -1.97
C HIS A 99 -10.87 -17.58 -3.30
N GLN A 100 -10.53 -18.18 -4.45
CA GLN A 100 -10.84 -17.68 -5.79
C GLN A 100 -10.53 -16.18 -6.01
N CYS A 101 -9.54 -15.67 -5.28
CA CYS A 101 -9.18 -14.25 -5.24
C CYS A 101 -7.82 -13.99 -5.90
N HIS A 102 -7.53 -12.71 -6.10
CA HIS A 102 -6.24 -12.24 -6.60
C HIS A 102 -5.29 -11.86 -5.44
N ALA A 103 -5.84 -11.47 -4.29
CA ALA A 103 -5.04 -11.06 -3.15
C ALA A 103 -5.74 -11.38 -1.82
N ILE A 104 -4.92 -11.56 -0.78
CA ILE A 104 -5.34 -11.64 0.62
C ILE A 104 -4.74 -10.42 1.32
N LEU A 105 -5.58 -9.59 1.91
CA LEU A 105 -5.16 -8.43 2.67
C LEU A 105 -5.05 -8.80 4.14
N GLY A 106 -3.87 -8.61 4.71
CA GLY A 106 -3.66 -8.74 6.15
C GLY A 106 -4.33 -7.62 6.92
N GLY A 107 -4.48 -7.81 8.24
CA GLY A 107 -5.08 -6.83 9.15
C GLY A 107 -4.41 -5.46 9.06
N ASP A 108 -3.09 -5.42 8.85
CA ASP A 108 -2.33 -4.17 8.78
C ASP A 108 -2.55 -3.38 7.48
N CYS A 109 -3.04 -4.03 6.43
CA CYS A 109 -3.45 -3.37 5.20
C CYS A 109 -4.88 -2.81 5.29
N TYR A 110 -5.62 -3.23 6.31
CA TYR A 110 -7.04 -2.97 6.47
C TYR A 110 -7.37 -2.64 7.94
N VAL A 111 -7.22 -1.37 8.33
CA VAL A 111 -7.72 -0.89 9.63
C VAL A 111 -9.09 -0.23 9.45
N GLY A 112 -10.08 -1.02 9.03
CA GLY A 112 -11.48 -0.61 9.02
C GLY A 112 -12.20 -1.13 10.26
N ASP A 113 -11.85 -0.67 11.46
CA ASP A 113 -12.68 -0.94 12.64
C ASP A 113 -13.61 0.24 12.88
N LYS A 114 -14.89 0.03 12.52
CA LYS A 114 -16.03 0.36 13.37
C LYS A 114 -17.28 -0.31 12.81
N SER A 115 -17.81 -1.23 13.60
CA SER A 115 -19.21 -1.59 13.61
C SER A 115 -20.08 -0.34 13.78
N THR A 116 -20.88 -0.01 12.77
CA THR A 116 -22.13 0.71 12.96
C THR A 116 -23.18 0.09 12.05
N GLU A 117 -24.29 -0.33 12.66
CA GLU A 117 -25.58 -0.50 11.99
C GLU A 117 -25.83 0.70 11.07
N ASN A 118 -26.12 0.42 9.81
CA ASN A 118 -26.50 1.36 8.75
C ASN A 118 -25.35 2.16 8.09
N ASP A 119 -25.21 1.89 6.78
CA ASP A 119 -24.73 2.75 5.71
C ASP A 119 -23.30 3.37 5.74
N ILE A 120 -22.56 3.01 4.68
CA ILE A 120 -21.42 3.68 4.03
C ILE A 120 -20.08 3.75 4.83
N PRO A 121 -19.10 2.86 4.51
CA PRO A 121 -17.76 2.95 5.07
C PRO A 121 -16.91 3.99 4.31
N VAL A 122 -16.81 5.20 4.89
CA VAL A 122 -15.74 6.16 4.63
C VAL A 122 -14.45 5.67 5.31
N ALA A 123 -13.34 5.74 4.56
CA ALA A 123 -12.02 5.23 4.90
C ALA A 123 -11.53 5.62 6.30
N VAL A 124 -10.96 4.66 7.04
CA VAL A 124 -10.05 4.94 8.15
C VAL A 124 -8.74 4.23 7.89
N SER A 125 -7.72 5.00 7.52
CA SER A 125 -6.33 4.67 7.86
C SER A 125 -6.14 5.12 9.30
N GLN A 126 -5.96 4.21 10.26
CA GLN A 126 -5.53 4.63 11.59
C GLN A 126 -4.08 5.12 11.51
N LEU A 127 -3.92 6.45 11.37
CA LEU A 127 -2.91 7.14 12.16
C LEU A 127 -3.44 7.06 13.60
N SER A 128 -2.68 6.46 14.51
CA SER A 128 -2.86 6.62 15.94
C SER A 128 -3.19 8.09 16.25
N LYS A 129 -4.17 8.35 17.14
CA LYS A 129 -4.58 9.71 17.54
C LYS A 129 -3.33 10.56 17.84
N GLN A 130 -2.93 11.40 16.90
CA GLN A 130 -1.90 12.43 17.13
C GLN A 130 -2.46 13.40 18.16
N SER A 131 -1.69 13.69 19.21
CA SER A 131 -2.02 14.77 20.14
C SER A 131 -2.11 16.09 19.35
N LYS A 132 -2.82 17.09 19.87
CA LYS A 132 -2.81 18.45 19.30
C LYS A 132 -1.38 18.96 19.11
N ASP A 133 -0.48 18.59 20.03
CA ASP A 133 0.94 18.94 19.99
C ASP A 133 1.68 18.33 18.79
N ASP A 134 1.34 17.10 18.39
CA ASP A 134 1.99 16.41 17.27
C ASP A 134 1.59 17.02 15.92
N LYS A 135 0.34 17.49 15.82
CA LYS A 135 -0.17 18.18 14.62
C LYS A 135 0.52 19.53 14.45
N GLU A 136 0.67 20.30 15.52
CA GLU A 136 1.34 21.59 15.49
C GLU A 136 2.84 21.44 15.19
N LYS A 137 3.49 20.42 15.76
CA LYS A 137 4.89 20.10 15.45
C LYS A 137 5.08 19.71 13.99
N GLN A 138 4.20 18.88 13.44
CA GLN A 138 4.31 18.45 12.05
C GLN A 138 4.04 19.58 11.04
N ASP A 139 3.09 20.48 11.35
CA ASP A 139 2.83 21.66 10.52
C ASP A 139 4.00 22.66 10.59
N LYS A 140 4.62 22.81 11.76
CA LYS A 140 5.83 23.63 11.92
C LYS A 140 7.02 23.03 11.15
N ASP A 141 7.27 21.73 11.30
CA ASP A 141 8.36 21.03 10.60
C ASP A 141 8.16 21.07 9.07
N LYS A 142 6.92 20.97 8.59
CA LYS A 142 6.61 21.13 7.16
C LYS A 142 6.90 22.54 6.66
N LYS A 143 6.50 23.57 7.40
CA LYS A 143 6.76 24.98 7.03
C LYS A 143 8.25 25.29 7.05
N GLU A 144 8.99 24.83 8.06
CA GLU A 144 10.44 25.02 8.14
C GLU A 144 11.18 24.29 7.02
N LYS A 145 10.79 23.05 6.71
CA LYS A 145 11.39 22.29 5.60
C LYS A 145 11.11 22.95 4.26
N GLN A 146 9.91 23.49 4.04
CA GLN A 146 9.57 24.19 2.81
C GLN A 146 10.32 25.52 2.67
N ALA A 147 10.40 26.32 3.72
CA ALA A 147 11.18 27.55 3.73
C ALA A 147 12.67 27.30 3.45
N ARG A 148 13.24 26.23 4.03
CA ARG A 148 14.65 25.85 3.79
C ARG A 148 14.91 25.43 2.35
N LEU A 149 13.97 24.70 1.73
CA LEU A 149 14.07 24.31 0.32
C LEU A 149 13.95 25.52 -0.61
N GLU A 150 13.07 26.47 -0.30
CA GLU A 150 12.93 27.72 -1.07
C GLU A 150 14.19 28.59 -0.97
N GLN A 151 14.79 28.70 0.21
CA GLN A 151 16.03 29.44 0.41
C GLN A 151 17.21 28.79 -0.33
N GLN A 152 17.38 27.47 -0.23
CA GLN A 152 18.42 26.75 -0.98
C GLN A 152 18.25 26.91 -2.50
N ASN A 153 17.02 26.87 -3.01
CA ASN A 153 16.74 27.09 -4.43
C ASN A 153 16.99 28.55 -4.86
N LYS A 154 16.81 29.53 -3.98
CA LYS A 154 17.14 30.93 -4.27
C LYS A 154 18.65 31.13 -4.32
N GLU A 155 19.39 30.63 -3.33
CA GLU A 155 20.86 30.71 -3.31
C GLU A 155 21.50 29.99 -4.51
N ARG A 156 20.95 28.84 -4.93
CA ARG A 156 21.41 28.15 -6.13
C ARG A 156 21.24 29.01 -7.38
N ARG A 157 20.05 29.61 -7.56
CA ARG A 157 19.77 30.50 -8.71
C ARG A 157 20.66 31.74 -8.73
N ASP A 158 20.95 32.33 -7.57
CA ASP A 158 21.82 33.50 -7.48
C ASP A 158 23.30 33.15 -7.77
N ARG A 159 23.76 31.96 -7.36
CA ARG A 159 25.10 31.45 -7.72
C ARG A 159 25.21 31.16 -9.22
N GLU A 160 24.20 30.54 -9.81
CA GLU A 160 24.15 30.25 -11.24
C GLU A 160 24.20 31.54 -12.07
N LYS A 161 23.46 32.59 -11.68
CA LYS A 161 23.52 33.90 -12.34
C LYS A 161 24.90 34.56 -12.25
N LYS A 162 25.50 34.58 -11.06
CA LYS A 162 26.86 35.15 -10.87
C LYS A 162 27.93 34.39 -11.68
N GLN A 163 27.82 33.07 -11.78
CA GLN A 163 28.74 32.27 -12.61
C GLN A 163 28.52 32.49 -14.11
N ALA A 164 27.28 32.74 -14.54
CA ALA A 164 26.98 33.07 -15.94
C ALA A 164 27.47 34.48 -16.33
N GLU A 165 27.48 35.42 -15.39
CA GLU A 165 28.00 36.78 -15.59
C GLU A 165 29.52 36.86 -15.58
N GLN A 166 30.22 35.98 -14.83
CA GLN A 166 31.69 35.90 -14.82
C GLN A 166 32.30 35.13 -16.01
N LYS A 167 31.47 34.45 -16.83
CA LYS A 167 31.88 33.70 -18.02
C LYS A 167 31.58 34.44 -19.34
N LYS A 168 31.19 35.72 -19.27
CA LYS A 168 31.15 36.65 -20.41
C LYS A 168 32.39 37.54 -20.40
#